data_AF-X1DR81-F1
#
_entry.id   AF-X1DR81-F1
#
_cell.length_a   1.000
_cell.length_b   1.000
_cell.length_c   1.000
_cell.angle_alpha   90.00
_cell.angle_beta   90.00
_cell.angle_gamma   90.00
#
_symmetry.space_group_name_H-M   'P 1'
#
loop_
_entity.id
_entity.type
_entity.pdbx_description
1 polymer ?
#
loop_
_entity_poly.entity_id
_entity_poly.type
_entity_poly.pdbx_seq_one_letter_code
_entity_poly.pdbx_strand_id
1 'polypeptide(L)'
;PERLLSLDWRENDFLRFWMGRSSPLVAVGREIIEQKDFLGRRLDQPDDWIRTVGVHFLTIAAQNLITRDPSEEEGKFKRFGAEIFGLRTFPRGDWRRLEDMENEYAQREFKKPFDDLNREQKDQIQEKYPEYKALSDDAREKMTWESGEDFEQWTLASEQMANSEYHAIGEQMARSLFAGMIDYRTYLGWCLMLAEVLERMALSCSRLSLALVWGLAPALVQVLVRVLVLSVQPRPFPLPQLGL
;
A
#
# COMPACT_ATOMS: atom_id res chain seq x y z
N PRO A 1 -2.28 44.56 -25.87
CA PRO A 1 -3.44 44.16 -26.69
C PRO A 1 -3.04 43.48 -28.00
N GLU A 2 -2.04 44.00 -28.72
CA GLU A 2 -1.60 43.44 -30.02
C GLU A 2 -1.04 42.01 -29.93
N ARG A 3 -0.30 41.69 -28.85
CA ARG A 3 0.21 40.32 -28.58
C ARG A 3 -0.86 39.25 -28.40
N LEU A 4 -2.09 39.61 -28.06
CA LEU A 4 -3.19 38.64 -27.93
C LEU A 4 -3.81 38.30 -29.28
N LEU A 5 -3.58 39.13 -30.31
CA LEU A 5 -4.08 38.96 -31.66
C LEU A 5 -3.08 38.26 -32.58
N SER A 6 -1.82 38.09 -32.15
CA SER A 6 -0.84 37.34 -32.94
C SER A 6 -1.23 35.85 -32.96
N LEU A 7 -1.24 35.28 -34.16
CA LEU A 7 -1.38 33.84 -34.39
C LEU A 7 -0.10 33.08 -34.03
N ASP A 8 1.03 33.78 -33.92
CA ASP A 8 2.25 33.21 -33.37
C ASP A 8 2.09 33.00 -31.86
N TRP A 9 2.13 31.74 -31.45
CA TRP A 9 1.97 31.33 -30.07
C TRP A 9 3.11 31.74 -29.15
N ARG A 10 4.30 32.00 -29.69
CA ARG A 10 5.46 32.41 -28.90
C ARG A 10 5.31 33.85 -28.43
N GLU A 11 4.66 34.65 -29.26
CA GLU A 11 4.38 36.05 -29.02
C GLU A 11 3.06 36.25 -28.24
N ASN A 12 2.16 35.26 -28.31
CA ASN A 12 0.86 35.27 -27.65
C ASN A 12 0.89 34.52 -26.31
N ASP A 13 0.85 35.27 -25.20
CA ASP A 13 0.91 34.71 -23.85
C ASP A 13 -0.22 33.70 -23.55
N PHE A 14 -1.41 33.88 -24.13
CA PHE A 14 -2.54 32.94 -23.96
C PHE A 14 -2.28 31.63 -24.70
N LEU A 15 -1.83 31.70 -25.95
CA LEU A 15 -1.47 30.50 -26.71
C LEU A 15 -0.27 29.80 -26.08
N ARG A 16 0.73 30.52 -25.56
CA ARG A 16 1.84 29.93 -24.83
C ARG A 16 1.39 29.18 -23.57
N PHE A 17 0.46 29.77 -22.81
CA PHE A 17 -0.14 29.12 -21.65
C PHE A 17 -0.92 27.86 -22.01
N TRP A 18 -1.75 27.93 -23.06
CA TRP A 18 -2.51 26.78 -23.55
C TRP A 18 -1.59 25.67 -24.06
N MET A 19 -0.55 26.02 -24.81
CA MET A 19 0.45 25.09 -25.33
C MET A 19 1.24 24.42 -24.20
N GLY A 20 1.60 25.15 -23.14
CA GLY A 20 2.26 24.58 -21.96
C GLY A 20 1.38 23.57 -21.19
N ARG A 21 0.08 23.51 -21.48
CA ARG A 21 -0.87 22.54 -20.94
C ARG A 21 -1.34 21.49 -21.95
N SER A 22 -0.99 21.64 -23.22
CA SER A 22 -1.33 20.69 -24.28
C SER A 22 -0.50 19.41 -24.14
N SER A 23 -0.97 18.31 -24.73
CA SER A 23 -0.19 17.06 -24.69
C SER A 23 1.10 17.21 -25.50
N PRO A 24 2.19 16.51 -25.12
CA PRO A 24 3.43 16.57 -25.88
C PRO A 24 3.26 16.15 -27.35
N LEU A 25 2.29 15.27 -27.65
CA LEU A 25 1.98 14.87 -29.03
C LEU A 25 1.38 16.01 -29.86
N VAL A 26 0.53 16.85 -29.25
CA VAL A 26 0.02 18.07 -29.90
C VAL A 26 1.16 19.06 -30.14
N ALA A 27 2.10 19.18 -29.19
CA ALA A 27 3.30 19.99 -29.36
C ALA A 27 4.18 19.49 -30.53
N VAL A 28 4.46 18.18 -30.60
CA VAL A 28 5.22 17.57 -31.71
C VAL A 28 4.52 17.76 -33.05
N GLY A 29 3.22 17.49 -33.13
CA GLY A 29 2.46 17.65 -34.38
C GLY A 29 2.51 19.08 -34.90
N ARG A 30 2.50 20.05 -34.00
CA ARG A 30 2.67 21.45 -34.33
C ARG A 30 4.09 21.80 -34.76
N GLU A 31 5.11 21.34 -34.05
CA GLU A 31 6.52 21.59 -34.40
C GLU A 31 6.85 21.10 -35.83
N ILE A 32 6.24 19.98 -36.24
CA ILE A 32 6.33 19.46 -37.61
C ILE A 32 5.65 20.41 -38.61
N ILE A 33 4.45 20.93 -38.30
CA ILE A 33 3.72 21.88 -39.16
C ILE A 33 4.46 23.21 -39.28
N GLU A 34 5.00 23.73 -38.17
CA GLU A 34 5.73 25.01 -38.13
C GLU A 34 7.18 24.90 -38.61
N GLN A 35 7.67 23.68 -38.81
CA GLN A 35 9.07 23.35 -39.12
C GLN A 35 10.05 24.02 -38.14
N LYS A 36 9.64 24.17 -36.88
CA LYS A 36 10.44 24.80 -35.83
C LYS A 36 10.25 24.04 -34.53
N ASP A 37 11.33 23.72 -33.84
CA ASP A 37 11.30 23.10 -32.51
C ASP A 37 10.80 24.09 -31.44
N PHE A 38 10.54 23.63 -30.22
CA PHE A 38 10.16 24.48 -29.07
C PHE A 38 11.10 25.68 -28.84
N LEU A 39 12.39 25.53 -29.16
CA LEU A 39 13.43 26.58 -29.01
C LEU A 39 13.50 27.53 -30.20
N GLY A 40 12.74 27.28 -31.26
CA GLY A 40 12.71 28.08 -32.49
C GLY A 40 13.78 27.78 -33.52
N ARG A 41 14.49 26.66 -33.37
CA ARG A 41 15.41 26.13 -34.38
C ARG A 41 14.59 25.52 -35.51
N ARG A 42 15.04 25.72 -36.75
CA ARG A 42 14.37 25.17 -37.92
C ARG A 42 14.59 23.66 -37.99
N LEU A 43 13.55 22.93 -38.37
CA LEU A 43 13.56 21.49 -38.58
C LEU A 43 13.64 21.23 -40.07
N ASP A 44 14.80 21.51 -40.66
CA ASP A 44 14.99 21.46 -42.11
C ASP A 44 15.34 20.05 -42.61
N GLN A 45 15.90 19.19 -41.75
CA GLN A 45 16.29 17.81 -42.11
C GLN A 45 15.43 16.75 -41.41
N PRO A 46 15.18 15.59 -42.05
CA PRO A 46 14.46 14.48 -41.43
C PRO A 46 15.09 14.00 -40.11
N ASP A 47 16.42 14.10 -40.00
CA ASP A 47 17.16 13.73 -38.79
C ASP A 47 16.81 14.64 -37.60
N ASP A 48 16.53 15.92 -37.86
CA ASP A 48 16.10 16.85 -36.82
C ASP A 48 14.70 16.50 -36.29
N TRP A 49 13.84 15.95 -37.15
CA TRP A 49 12.49 15.52 -36.77
C TRP A 49 12.57 14.31 -35.84
N ILE A 50 13.38 13.31 -36.19
CA ILE A 50 13.59 12.12 -35.37
C ILE A 50 14.19 12.50 -34.02
N ARG A 51 15.17 13.42 -34.00
CA ARG A 51 15.77 13.91 -32.77
C ARG A 51 14.75 14.61 -31.86
N THR A 52 13.90 15.44 -32.46
CA THR A 52 12.85 16.18 -31.72
C THR A 52 11.81 15.23 -31.14
N VAL A 53 11.30 14.31 -31.95
CA VAL A 53 10.37 13.25 -31.50
C VAL A 53 11.02 12.41 -30.40
N GLY A 54 12.28 12.04 -30.56
CA GLY A 54 13.05 11.27 -29.58
C GLY A 54 13.13 11.96 -28.22
N VAL A 55 13.45 13.26 -28.18
CA VAL A 55 13.53 14.03 -26.92
C VAL A 55 12.17 14.08 -26.21
N HIS A 56 11.10 14.36 -26.94
CA HIS A 56 9.74 14.38 -26.35
C HIS A 56 9.31 13.00 -25.84
N PHE A 57 9.59 11.96 -26.61
CA PHE A 57 9.26 10.58 -26.23
C PHE A 57 10.06 10.12 -25.01
N LEU A 58 11.35 10.48 -24.95
CA LEU A 58 12.21 10.19 -23.79
C LEU A 58 11.70 10.87 -22.53
N THR A 59 11.21 12.11 -22.66
CA THR A 59 10.63 12.86 -21.54
C THR A 59 9.36 12.18 -21.03
N ILE A 60 8.48 11.74 -21.92
CA ILE A 60 7.28 10.96 -21.55
C ILE A 60 7.67 9.64 -20.88
N ALA A 61 8.63 8.92 -21.46
CA ALA A 61 9.10 7.65 -20.92
C ALA A 61 9.75 7.82 -19.53
N ALA A 62 10.54 8.87 -19.33
CA ALA A 62 11.17 9.20 -18.06
C ALA A 62 10.14 9.62 -17.01
N GLN A 63 9.16 10.44 -17.38
CA GLN A 63 8.05 10.81 -16.49
C GLN A 63 7.26 9.56 -16.06
N ASN A 64 6.95 8.67 -17.00
CA ASN A 64 6.27 7.42 -16.67
C ASN A 64 7.13 6.49 -15.82
N LEU A 65 8.46 6.50 -15.97
CA LEU A 65 9.35 5.72 -15.11
C LEU A 65 9.36 6.25 -13.67
N ILE A 66 9.34 7.56 -13.47
CA ILE A 66 9.38 8.21 -12.15
C ILE A 66 8.04 8.09 -11.42
N THR A 67 6.92 8.16 -12.14
CA THR A 67 5.58 8.18 -11.54
C THR A 67 4.97 6.77 -11.36
N ARG A 68 5.78 5.72 -11.49
CA ARG A 68 5.32 4.31 -11.52
C ARG A 68 5.37 3.67 -10.13
N ASP A 69 4.22 3.16 -9.69
CA ASP A 69 4.17 2.14 -8.63
C ASP A 69 4.60 0.77 -9.18
N PRO A 70 5.41 -0.02 -8.45
CA PRO A 70 5.98 -1.26 -8.95
C PRO A 70 4.96 -2.41 -9.12
N SER A 71 3.76 -2.31 -8.55
CA SER A 71 2.80 -3.44 -8.44
C SER A 71 1.91 -3.69 -9.66
N GLU A 72 1.80 -2.77 -10.62
CA GLU A 72 0.85 -2.91 -11.73
C GLU A 72 1.51 -3.38 -13.03
N GLU A 73 1.71 -4.70 -13.20
CA GLU A 73 2.32 -5.29 -14.41
C GLU A 73 1.39 -5.43 -15.63
N GLU A 74 0.12 -5.79 -15.43
CA GLU A 74 -0.77 -6.15 -16.53
C GLU A 74 -1.34 -4.97 -17.34
N GLY A 75 -1.23 -3.73 -16.82
CA GLY A 75 -1.73 -2.51 -17.49
C GLY A 75 -0.69 -1.69 -18.26
N LYS A 76 0.60 -2.07 -18.19
CA LYS A 76 1.76 -1.21 -18.50
C LYS A 76 1.79 -0.67 -19.93
N PHE A 77 1.47 -1.50 -20.94
CA PHE A 77 1.54 -1.08 -22.35
C PHE A 77 0.32 -0.30 -22.84
N LYS A 78 -0.87 -0.65 -22.35
CA LYS A 78 -2.11 0.06 -22.74
C LYS A 78 -2.13 1.49 -22.18
N ARG A 79 -1.65 1.69 -20.95
CA ARG A 79 -1.54 3.03 -20.33
C ARG A 79 -0.49 3.89 -21.01
N PHE A 80 0.69 3.33 -21.29
CA PHE A 80 1.75 4.02 -22.02
C PHE A 80 1.27 4.54 -23.40
N GLY A 81 0.54 3.69 -24.15
CA GLY A 81 -0.07 4.10 -25.41
C GLY A 81 -1.07 5.24 -25.24
N ALA A 82 -1.99 5.13 -24.26
CA ALA A 82 -3.00 6.16 -24.01
C ALA A 82 -2.38 7.53 -23.61
N GLU A 83 -1.36 7.51 -22.75
CA GLU A 83 -0.65 8.72 -22.31
C GLU A 83 0.12 9.40 -23.45
N ILE A 84 0.74 8.63 -24.36
CA ILE A 84 1.38 9.17 -25.56
C ILE A 84 0.36 9.91 -26.43
N PHE A 85 -0.86 9.39 -26.57
CA PHE A 85 -1.92 10.07 -27.31
C PHE A 85 -2.56 11.25 -26.54
N GLY A 86 -2.00 11.63 -25.39
CA GLY A 86 -2.51 12.75 -24.61
C GLY A 86 -3.78 12.44 -23.83
N LEU A 87 -4.19 11.17 -23.76
CA LEU A 87 -5.22 10.74 -22.83
C LEU A 87 -4.56 10.64 -21.46
N ARG A 88 -4.84 11.60 -20.57
CA ARG A 88 -4.48 11.47 -19.15
C ARG A 88 -5.23 10.27 -18.58
N THR A 89 -4.57 9.13 -18.50
CA THR A 89 -5.05 8.02 -17.69
C THR A 89 -4.64 8.30 -16.26
N PHE A 90 -5.53 8.90 -15.47
CA PHE A 90 -5.36 8.85 -14.02
C PHE A 90 -5.40 7.37 -13.62
N PRO A 91 -4.42 6.86 -12.87
CA PRO A 91 -4.51 5.52 -12.32
C PRO A 91 -5.85 5.44 -11.58
N ARG A 92 -6.65 4.41 -11.88
CA ARG A 92 -7.83 4.14 -11.04
C ARG A 92 -7.27 3.83 -9.66
N GLY A 93 -7.65 4.61 -8.65
CA GLY A 93 -7.22 4.34 -7.28
C GLY A 93 -7.60 2.92 -6.89
N ASP A 94 -6.77 2.29 -6.05
CA ASP A 94 -6.95 0.90 -5.60
C ASP A 94 -8.36 0.66 -5.06
N TRP A 95 -8.95 1.66 -4.42
CA TRP A 95 -10.34 1.65 -3.96
C TRP A 95 -11.38 1.41 -5.07
N ARG A 96 -11.27 2.11 -6.21
CA ARG A 96 -12.19 1.88 -7.33
C ARG A 96 -11.98 0.52 -7.98
N ARG A 97 -10.73 0.05 -8.00
CA ARG A 97 -10.41 -1.29 -8.49
C ARG A 97 -11.02 -2.36 -7.57
N LEU A 98 -10.99 -2.12 -6.27
CA LEU A 98 -11.64 -2.97 -5.26
C LEU A 98 -13.16 -3.01 -5.49
N GLU A 99 -13.83 -1.85 -5.60
CA GLU A 99 -15.28 -1.77 -5.86
C GLU A 99 -15.70 -2.48 -7.16
N ASP A 100 -14.89 -2.37 -8.22
CA ASP A 100 -15.12 -3.08 -9.48
C ASP A 100 -15.04 -4.61 -9.27
N MET A 101 -14.02 -5.09 -8.54
CA MET A 101 -13.81 -6.51 -8.24
C MET A 101 -14.91 -7.06 -7.31
N GLU A 102 -15.30 -6.31 -6.30
CA GLU A 102 -16.39 -6.66 -5.37
C GLU A 102 -17.68 -6.93 -6.11
N ASN A 103 -18.08 -6.01 -6.99
CA ASN A 103 -19.28 -6.15 -7.78
C ASN A 103 -19.17 -7.29 -8.80
N GLU A 104 -18.01 -7.48 -9.42
CA GLU A 104 -17.79 -8.61 -10.33
C GLU A 104 -17.95 -9.96 -9.63
N TYR A 105 -17.30 -10.15 -8.48
CA TYR A 105 -17.37 -11.41 -7.73
C TYR A 105 -18.75 -11.64 -7.11
N ALA A 106 -19.38 -10.60 -6.56
CA ALA A 106 -20.74 -10.66 -6.05
C ALA A 106 -21.74 -11.08 -7.15
N GLN A 107 -21.62 -10.47 -8.33
CA GLN A 107 -22.47 -10.78 -9.47
C GLN A 107 -22.18 -12.19 -10.02
N ARG A 108 -20.93 -12.65 -9.96
CA ARG A 108 -20.54 -13.98 -10.42
C ARG A 108 -21.14 -15.08 -9.55
N GLU A 109 -21.01 -14.97 -8.24
CA GLU A 109 -21.37 -16.00 -7.27
C GLU A 109 -22.83 -15.93 -6.83
N PHE A 110 -23.34 -14.73 -6.53
CA PHE A 110 -24.66 -14.55 -5.91
C PHE A 110 -25.67 -13.83 -6.80
N LYS A 111 -25.26 -13.31 -7.97
CA LYS A 111 -26.10 -12.55 -8.92
C LYS A 111 -26.73 -11.30 -8.29
N LYS A 112 -26.05 -10.72 -7.32
CA LYS A 112 -26.47 -9.53 -6.57
C LYS A 112 -25.31 -8.52 -6.55
N PRO A 113 -25.59 -7.22 -6.41
CA PRO A 113 -24.56 -6.24 -6.12
C PRO A 113 -23.92 -6.52 -4.75
N PHE A 114 -22.65 -6.12 -4.57
CA PHE A 114 -21.89 -6.45 -3.35
C PHE A 114 -22.50 -5.85 -2.08
N ASP A 115 -23.14 -4.69 -2.20
CA ASP A 115 -23.81 -4.00 -1.08
C ASP A 115 -25.02 -4.78 -0.53
N ASP A 116 -25.67 -5.58 -1.37
CA ASP A 116 -26.85 -6.39 -1.00
C ASP A 116 -26.48 -7.76 -0.40
N LEU A 117 -25.18 -8.08 -0.31
CA LEU A 117 -24.71 -9.33 0.27
C LEU A 117 -24.72 -9.29 1.79
N ASN A 118 -25.12 -10.40 2.41
CA ASN A 118 -25.00 -10.56 3.85
C ASN A 118 -23.52 -10.80 4.24
N ARG A 119 -23.22 -10.74 5.55
CA ARG A 119 -21.85 -10.90 6.06
C ARG A 119 -21.22 -12.25 5.66
N GLU A 120 -21.96 -13.34 5.79
CA GLU A 120 -21.47 -14.68 5.44
C GLU A 120 -21.11 -14.81 3.95
N GLN A 121 -21.88 -14.18 3.06
CA GLN A 121 -21.61 -14.16 1.62
C GLN A 121 -20.36 -13.34 1.29
N LYS A 122 -20.14 -12.22 1.98
CA LYS A 122 -18.92 -11.42 1.84
C LYS A 122 -17.69 -12.20 2.30
N ASP A 123 -17.80 -12.90 3.43
CA ASP A 123 -16.73 -13.78 3.95
C ASP A 123 -16.40 -14.91 2.96
N GLN A 124 -17.42 -15.51 2.33
CA GLN A 124 -17.23 -16.53 1.27
C GLN A 124 -16.48 -15.98 0.05
N ILE A 125 -16.73 -14.73 -0.36
CA ILE A 125 -15.97 -14.08 -1.45
C ILE A 125 -14.51 -13.91 -1.04
N GLN A 126 -14.24 -13.43 0.18
CA GLN A 126 -12.87 -13.26 0.68
C GLN A 126 -12.10 -14.57 0.79
N GLU A 127 -12.75 -15.66 1.19
CA GLU A 127 -12.14 -16.98 1.28
C GLU A 127 -11.88 -17.58 -0.11
N LYS A 128 -12.82 -17.40 -1.04
CA LYS A 128 -12.76 -17.98 -2.39
C LYS A 128 -11.78 -17.25 -3.32
N TYR A 129 -11.57 -15.95 -3.13
CA TYR A 129 -10.73 -15.10 -3.97
C TYR A 129 -9.60 -14.47 -3.14
N PRO A 130 -8.46 -15.16 -2.94
CA PRO A 130 -7.35 -14.64 -2.14
C PRO A 130 -6.74 -13.36 -2.71
N GLU A 131 -6.82 -13.14 -4.03
CA GLU A 131 -6.38 -11.91 -4.68
C GLU A 131 -7.24 -10.69 -4.29
N TYR A 132 -8.55 -10.89 -4.08
CA TYR A 132 -9.45 -9.86 -3.57
C TYR A 132 -9.10 -9.52 -2.14
N LYS A 133 -8.87 -10.53 -1.30
CA LYS A 133 -8.47 -10.34 0.09
C LYS A 133 -7.18 -9.52 0.20
N ALA A 134 -6.15 -9.88 -0.56
CA ALA A 134 -4.89 -9.15 -0.57
C ALA A 134 -5.06 -7.68 -0.99
N LEU A 135 -5.86 -7.41 -2.02
CA LEU A 135 -6.14 -6.03 -2.46
C LEU A 135 -6.99 -5.26 -1.44
N SER A 136 -7.98 -5.92 -0.83
CA SER A 136 -8.82 -5.34 0.23
C SER A 136 -7.99 -4.95 1.45
N ASP A 137 -7.07 -5.81 1.86
CA ASP A 137 -6.18 -5.56 3.00
C ASP A 137 -5.24 -4.38 2.71
N ASP A 138 -4.63 -4.32 1.53
CA ASP A 138 -3.77 -3.21 1.09
C ASP A 138 -4.53 -1.88 0.95
N ALA A 139 -5.72 -1.91 0.34
CA ALA A 139 -6.57 -0.72 0.20
C ALA A 139 -7.03 -0.19 1.56
N ARG A 140 -7.35 -1.09 2.50
CA ARG A 140 -7.74 -0.72 3.87
C ARG A 140 -6.58 -0.15 4.66
N GLU A 141 -5.39 -0.73 4.54
CA GLU A 141 -4.17 -0.21 5.15
C GLU A 141 -3.87 1.19 4.62
N LYS A 142 -3.83 1.39 3.30
CA LYS A 142 -3.60 2.70 2.67
C LYS A 142 -4.65 3.74 3.07
N MET A 143 -5.94 3.40 3.03
CA MET A 143 -7.00 4.31 3.45
C MET A 143 -6.85 4.70 4.92
N THR A 144 -6.49 3.77 5.79
CA THR A 144 -6.32 4.10 7.21
C THR A 144 -5.10 4.99 7.44
N TRP A 145 -3.99 4.74 6.74
CA TRP A 145 -2.79 5.60 6.80
C TRP A 145 -3.00 6.99 6.19
N GLU A 146 -3.78 7.12 5.11
CA GLU A 146 -3.96 8.40 4.40
C GLU A 146 -5.14 9.22 4.93
N SER A 147 -6.18 8.57 5.45
CA SER A 147 -7.46 9.21 5.79
C SER A 147 -8.02 8.86 7.16
N GLY A 148 -7.43 7.88 7.86
CA GLY A 148 -7.85 7.52 9.22
C GLY A 148 -7.56 8.64 10.20
N GLU A 149 -8.45 8.83 11.18
CA GLU A 149 -8.15 9.68 12.34
C GLU A 149 -6.90 9.14 13.06
N ASP A 150 -6.12 10.01 13.73
CA ASP A 150 -4.88 9.64 14.45
C ASP A 150 -5.06 8.38 15.33
N PHE A 151 -6.26 8.17 15.86
CA PHE A 151 -6.63 6.99 16.63
C PHE A 151 -6.68 5.71 15.80
N GLU A 152 -7.28 5.71 14.60
CA GLU A 152 -7.35 4.52 13.73
C GLU A 152 -5.96 4.09 13.25
N GLN A 153 -5.13 5.07 12.89
CA GLN A 153 -3.72 4.83 12.53
C GLN A 153 -2.96 4.19 13.69
N TRP A 154 -3.12 4.74 14.90
CA TRP A 154 -2.48 4.19 16.10
C TRP A 154 -2.99 2.79 16.45
N THR A 155 -4.27 2.51 16.24
CA THR A 155 -4.87 1.20 16.53
C THR A 155 -4.31 0.14 15.59
N LEU A 156 -4.26 0.40 14.28
CA LEU A 156 -3.62 -0.50 13.31
C LEU A 156 -2.13 -0.70 13.61
N ALA A 157 -1.40 0.38 13.91
CA ALA A 157 0.01 0.27 14.27
C ALA A 157 0.21 -0.58 15.53
N SER A 158 -0.67 -0.44 16.53
CA SER A 158 -0.65 -1.23 17.76
C SER A 158 -0.98 -2.71 17.50
N GLU A 159 -1.95 -3.00 16.64
CA GLU A 159 -2.28 -4.37 16.22
C GLU A 159 -1.12 -5.03 15.46
N GLN A 160 -0.52 -4.31 14.51
CA GLN A 160 0.65 -4.79 13.76
C GLN A 160 1.83 -5.06 14.70
N MET A 161 2.11 -4.15 15.64
CA MET A 161 3.15 -4.33 16.66
C MET A 161 2.87 -5.56 17.54
N ALA A 162 1.67 -5.67 18.11
CA ALA A 162 1.28 -6.79 18.96
C ALA A 162 1.37 -8.13 18.22
N ASN A 163 0.93 -8.17 16.96
CA ASN A 163 1.00 -9.38 16.14
C ASN A 163 2.46 -9.75 15.83
N SER A 164 3.31 -8.77 15.51
CA SER A 164 4.74 -9.00 15.27
C SER A 164 5.48 -9.50 16.52
N GLU A 165 5.19 -8.94 17.70
CA GLU A 165 5.77 -9.38 18.97
C GLU A 165 5.29 -10.79 19.32
N TYR A 166 4.00 -11.07 19.14
CA TYR A 166 3.44 -12.40 19.37
C TYR A 166 4.12 -13.46 18.49
N HIS A 167 4.29 -13.18 17.20
CA HIS A 167 5.00 -14.07 16.29
C HIS A 167 6.48 -14.24 16.66
N ALA A 168 7.19 -13.16 17.00
CA ALA A 168 8.60 -13.21 17.38
C ALA A 168 8.81 -14.04 18.67
N ILE A 169 7.96 -13.83 19.68
CA ILE A 169 7.99 -14.57 20.95
C ILE A 169 7.67 -16.05 20.70
N GLY A 170 6.60 -16.34 19.94
CA GLY A 170 6.21 -17.70 19.59
C GLY A 170 7.32 -18.44 18.84
N GLU A 171 7.98 -17.78 17.89
CA GLU A 171 9.09 -18.35 17.14
C GLU A 171 10.32 -18.59 18.03
N GLN A 172 10.68 -17.64 18.90
CA GLN A 172 11.80 -17.80 19.84
C GLN A 172 11.56 -18.97 20.80
N MET A 173 10.33 -19.14 21.30
CA MET A 173 9.97 -20.27 22.16
C MET A 173 10.04 -21.59 21.39
N ALA A 174 9.51 -21.65 20.17
CA ALA A 174 9.58 -22.84 19.33
C ALA A 174 11.04 -23.23 19.06
N ARG A 175 11.89 -22.27 18.69
CA ARG A 175 13.34 -22.49 18.51
C ARG A 175 14.00 -22.99 19.78
N SER A 176 13.62 -22.46 20.95
CA SER A 176 14.16 -22.89 22.24
C SER A 176 13.75 -24.32 22.60
N LEU A 177 12.52 -24.71 22.26
CA LEU A 177 12.03 -26.08 22.42
C LEU A 177 12.80 -27.05 21.52
N PHE A 178 12.97 -26.70 20.23
CA PHE A 178 13.74 -27.54 19.29
C PHE A 178 15.22 -27.64 19.63
N ALA A 179 15.80 -26.59 20.22
CA ALA A 179 17.17 -26.59 20.72
C ALA A 179 17.34 -27.37 22.04
N GLY A 180 16.25 -27.88 22.63
CA GLY A 180 16.26 -28.57 23.92
C GLY A 180 16.59 -27.67 25.11
N MET A 181 16.51 -26.34 24.93
CA MET A 181 16.75 -25.37 26.01
C MET A 181 15.56 -25.27 26.98
N ILE A 182 14.35 -25.58 26.49
CA ILE A 182 13.13 -25.69 27.29
C ILE A 182 12.47 -27.05 27.01
N ASP A 183 11.83 -27.63 28.02
CA ASP A 183 11.05 -28.85 27.85
C ASP A 183 9.63 -28.55 27.34
N TYR A 184 8.99 -29.56 26.75
CA TYR A 184 7.64 -29.43 26.19
C TYR A 184 6.60 -29.01 27.23
N ARG A 185 6.79 -29.40 28.50
CA ARG A 185 5.91 -29.01 29.61
C ARG A 185 6.01 -27.52 29.91
N THR A 186 7.22 -26.95 29.93
CA THR A 186 7.40 -25.50 30.08
C THR A 186 6.75 -24.77 28.91
N TYR A 187 6.99 -25.21 27.66
CA TYR A 187 6.34 -24.63 26.48
C TYR A 187 4.80 -24.63 26.58
N LEU A 188 4.19 -25.75 26.95
CA LEU A 188 2.73 -25.84 27.17
C LEU A 188 2.24 -24.91 28.28
N GLY A 189 2.98 -24.80 29.39
CA GLY A 189 2.64 -23.90 30.49
C GLY A 189 2.62 -22.44 30.04
N TRP A 190 3.56 -22.05 29.18
CA TRP A 190 3.60 -20.73 28.55
C TRP A 190 2.41 -20.46 27.64
N CYS A 191 2.04 -21.41 26.77
CA CYS A 191 0.86 -21.29 25.93
C CYS A 191 -0.43 -21.14 26.75
N LEU A 192 -0.58 -21.91 27.83
CA LEU A 192 -1.75 -21.84 28.71
C LEU A 192 -1.83 -20.50 29.47
N MET A 193 -0.69 -20.02 29.98
CA MET A 193 -0.64 -18.72 30.66
C MET A 193 -0.95 -17.56 29.70
N LEU A 194 -0.44 -17.60 28.47
CA LEU A 194 -0.79 -16.61 27.44
C LEU A 194 -2.29 -16.62 27.14
N ALA A 195 -2.90 -17.81 27.00
CA ALA A 195 -4.33 -17.94 26.80
C ALA A 195 -5.14 -17.35 27.97
N GLU A 196 -4.71 -17.60 29.22
CA GLU A 196 -5.39 -17.05 30.40
C GLU A 196 -5.26 -15.52 30.51
N VAL A 197 -4.09 -14.96 30.15
CA VAL A 197 -3.90 -13.50 30.11
C VAL A 197 -4.80 -12.87 29.05
N LEU A 198 -4.90 -13.47 27.86
CA LEU A 198 -5.79 -13.01 26.79
C LEU A 198 -7.27 -13.06 27.22
N GLU A 199 -7.70 -14.14 27.87
CA GLU A 199 -9.07 -14.27 28.38
C GLU A 199 -9.38 -13.23 29.46
N ARG A 200 -8.44 -12.99 30.39
CA ARG A 200 -8.58 -11.95 31.42
C ARG A 200 -8.60 -10.54 30.83
N MET A 201 -7.82 -10.29 29.78
CA MET A 201 -7.87 -9.02 29.05
C MET A 201 -9.22 -8.83 28.36
N ALA A 202 -9.72 -9.84 27.65
CA ALA A 202 -11.03 -9.79 27.00
C ALA A 202 -12.17 -9.52 28.02
N LEU A 203 -12.14 -10.18 29.17
CA LEU A 203 -13.10 -9.96 30.26
C LEU A 203 -12.97 -8.57 30.88
N SER A 204 -11.75 -8.04 31.03
CA SER A 204 -11.51 -6.70 31.57
C SER A 204 -12.00 -5.62 30.60
N CYS A 205 -11.80 -5.81 29.30
CA CYS A 205 -12.32 -4.95 28.25
C CYS A 205 -13.86 -4.91 28.23
N SER A 206 -14.53 -6.02 28.59
CA SER A 206 -16.00 -6.08 28.64
C SER A 206 -16.62 -5.32 29.83
N ARG A 207 -15.84 -5.05 30.89
CA ARG A 207 -16.35 -4.50 32.16
C ARG A 207 -16.05 -3.02 32.39
N LEU A 208 -14.98 -2.51 31.80
CA LEU A 208 -14.61 -1.11 31.89
C LEU A 208 -15.23 -0.37 30.70
N SER A 209 -15.82 0.80 30.94
CA SER A 209 -16.40 1.64 29.87
C SER A 209 -15.38 1.82 28.74
N LEU A 210 -15.82 1.54 27.50
CA LEU A 210 -15.01 1.53 26.26
C LEU A 210 -13.98 2.68 26.14
N ALA A 211 -14.20 3.85 26.74
CA ALA A 211 -13.26 4.97 26.68
C ALA A 211 -11.96 4.80 27.52
N LEU A 212 -12.00 4.08 28.65
CA LEU A 212 -10.87 4.02 29.60
C LEU A 212 -9.96 2.81 29.37
N VAL A 213 -10.52 1.72 28.83
CA VAL A 213 -9.76 0.51 28.49
C VAL A 213 -8.82 0.76 27.33
N TRP A 214 -9.30 1.44 26.29
CA TRP A 214 -8.60 1.53 25.02
C TRP A 214 -7.38 2.46 25.07
N GLY A 215 -7.37 3.44 25.98
CA GLY A 215 -6.19 4.30 26.19
C GLY A 215 -5.08 3.69 27.04
N LEU A 216 -5.37 2.74 27.93
CA LEU A 216 -4.40 2.18 28.89
C LEU A 216 -4.01 0.72 28.60
N ALA A 217 -4.81 -0.03 27.85
CA ALA A 217 -4.57 -1.43 27.54
C ALA A 217 -3.19 -1.71 26.91
N PRO A 218 -2.71 -0.99 25.88
CA PRO A 218 -1.43 -1.32 25.26
C PRO A 218 -0.22 -0.96 26.13
N ALA A 219 -0.29 0.10 26.94
CA ALA A 219 0.75 0.39 27.92
C ALA A 219 0.84 -0.71 28.99
N LEU A 220 -0.30 -1.24 29.43
CA LEU A 220 -0.36 -2.40 30.33
C LEU A 220 0.17 -3.68 29.67
N VAL A 221 -0.13 -3.91 28.39
CA VAL A 221 0.42 -5.04 27.61
C VAL A 221 1.95 -4.93 27.53
N GLN A 222 2.51 -3.77 27.17
CA GLN A 222 3.96 -3.58 27.11
C GLN A 222 4.65 -3.76 28.48
N VAL A 223 4.04 -3.26 29.56
CA VAL A 223 4.57 -3.46 30.91
C VAL A 223 4.53 -4.93 31.31
N LEU A 224 3.43 -5.63 31.03
CA LEU A 224 3.30 -7.06 31.30
C LEU A 224 4.32 -7.88 30.52
N VAL A 225 4.47 -7.63 29.21
CA VAL A 225 5.46 -8.29 28.35
C VAL A 225 6.88 -8.03 28.87
N ARG A 226 7.23 -6.78 29.25
CA ARG A 226 8.55 -6.48 29.82
C ARG A 226 8.80 -7.18 31.16
N VAL A 227 7.83 -7.19 32.07
CA VAL A 227 7.96 -7.89 33.36
C VAL A 227 8.15 -9.38 33.13
N LEU A 228 7.43 -9.93 32.16
CA LEU A 228 7.55 -11.32 31.75
C LEU A 228 8.93 -11.65 31.19
N VAL A 229 9.43 -10.86 30.23
CA VAL A 229 10.77 -11.03 29.66
C VAL A 229 11.86 -10.93 30.72
N LEU A 230 11.73 -10.01 31.67
CA LEU A 230 12.71 -9.84 32.76
C LEU A 230 12.66 -10.99 33.78
N SER A 231 11.50 -11.60 33.99
CA SER A 231 11.36 -12.76 34.89
C SER A 231 11.96 -14.07 34.33
N VAL A 232 12.27 -14.11 33.04
CA VAL A 232 12.75 -15.28 32.30
C VAL A 232 14.27 -15.27 32.06
N GLN A 233 15.02 -14.35 32.66
CA GLN A 233 16.48 -14.43 32.65
C GLN A 233 16.91 -15.80 33.20
N PRO A 234 17.52 -16.68 32.36
CA PRO A 234 17.82 -18.04 32.77
C PRO A 234 18.83 -17.98 33.91
N ARG A 235 18.46 -18.49 35.09
CA ARG A 235 19.45 -18.73 36.14
C ARG A 235 20.44 -19.74 35.58
N PRO A 236 21.76 -19.48 35.61
CA PRO A 236 22.73 -20.44 35.11
C PRO A 236 22.52 -21.76 35.87
N PHE A 237 22.14 -22.80 35.12
CA PHE A 237 22.04 -24.15 35.68
C PHE A 237 23.43 -24.54 36.17
N PRO A 238 23.60 -24.95 37.44
CA PRO A 238 24.87 -25.49 37.90
C PRO A 238 25.15 -26.74 37.06
N LEU A 239 26.16 -26.68 36.21
CA LEU A 239 26.61 -27.85 35.46
C LEU A 239 27.00 -28.94 36.46
N PRO A 240 26.55 -30.20 36.25
CA PRO A 240 26.99 -31.29 37.08
C PRO A 240 28.51 -31.40 36.94
N GLN A 241 29.23 -31.23 38.05
CA GLN A 241 30.66 -31.50 38.10
C GLN A 241 30.85 -33.00 37.85
N LEU A 242 31.18 -33.35 36.61
CA LEU A 242 31.66 -34.68 36.28
C LEU A 242 33.02 -34.83 36.96
N GLY A 243 33.02 -35.54 38.09
CA GLY A 243 34.24 -35.98 38.76
C GLY A 243 35.05 -36.86 37.82
N LEU A 244 36.27 -36.41 37.53
CA LEU A 244 37.34 -37.21 36.91
C LEU A 244 37.85 -38.28 37.86
#